data_AF-A0A5C5RGI6-F1
#
_entry.id   AF-A0A5C5RGI6-F1
#
_cell.length_a   1.000
_cell.length_b   1.000
_cell.length_c   1.000
_cell.angle_alpha   90.00
_cell.angle_beta   90.00
_cell.angle_gamma   90.00
#
_symmetry.space_group_name_H-M   'P 1'
#
loop_
_entity.id
_entity.type
_entity.pdbx_description
1 polymer ?
#
loop_
_entity_poly.entity_id
_entity_poly.type
_entity_poly.pdbx_seq_one_letter_code
_entity_poly.pdbx_strand_id
1 'polypeptide(L)' 'MAVQTWSQVRSDSLGMRTTVVVATPESVEGPPAIPPQEGWPLLVLLHGLSGNHMQWPSNVNIQDLATRRGAVIVM' A
#
# COMPACT_ATOMS: atom_id res chain seq x y z
N MET A 1 6.48 9.97 -2.05
CA MET A 1 7.18 8.73 -1.67
C MET A 1 6.34 7.56 -2.14
N ALA A 2 6.91 6.83 -3.08
CA ALA A 2 6.28 5.76 -3.83
C ALA A 2 6.06 4.51 -2.98
N VAL A 3 5.23 3.59 -3.49
CA VAL A 3 5.02 2.21 -3.02
C VAL A 3 6.20 1.69 -2.21
N GLN A 4 5.94 1.34 -0.95
CA GLN A 4 6.93 0.86 0.00
C GLN A 4 6.73 -0.62 0.25
N THR A 5 7.84 -1.37 0.26
CA THR A 5 7.85 -2.77 0.65
C THR A 5 8.44 -2.90 2.04
N TRP A 6 7.62 -3.27 3.01
CA TRP A 6 8.06 -3.57 4.36
C TRP A 6 8.36 -5.06 4.45
N SER A 7 9.58 -5.43 4.08
CA SER A 7 10.07 -6.79 4.24
C SER A 7 10.49 -7.00 5.70
N GLN A 8 10.20 -8.18 6.26
CA GLN A 8 10.58 -8.58 7.63
C GLN A 8 9.69 -8.08 8.78
N VAL A 9 8.41 -7.79 8.51
CA VAL A 9 7.45 -7.48 9.59
C VAL A 9 7.23 -8.76 10.42
N ARG A 10 7.58 -8.74 11.71
CA ARG A 10 7.30 -9.86 12.62
C ARG A 10 5.80 -9.91 12.89
N SER A 11 5.15 -11.02 12.53
CA SER A 11 3.76 -11.28 12.85
C SER A 11 3.68 -12.28 14.01
N ASP A 12 3.13 -11.84 15.14
CA ASP A 12 2.91 -12.72 16.27
C ASP A 12 1.85 -13.78 15.96
N SER A 13 0.81 -13.41 15.20
CA SER A 13 -0.25 -14.33 14.77
C SER A 13 0.24 -15.45 13.86
N LEU A 14 1.21 -15.15 12.98
CA LEU A 14 1.80 -16.16 12.09
C LEU A 14 3.03 -16.84 12.70
N GLY A 15 3.55 -16.33 13.82
CA GLY A 15 4.80 -16.80 14.41
C GLY A 15 6.03 -16.63 13.51
N MET A 16 5.95 -15.79 12.47
CA MET A 16 6.99 -15.65 11.45
C MET A 16 7.10 -14.23 10.93
N ARG A 17 8.13 -13.97 10.11
CA ARG A 17 8.28 -12.72 9.38
C ARG A 17 7.48 -12.75 8.09
N THR A 18 6.81 -11.66 7.78
CA THR A 18 6.03 -11.47 6.57
C THR A 18 6.47 -10.21 5.82
N THR A 19 5.94 -10.03 4.61
CA THR A 19 6.14 -8.84 3.78
C THR A 19 4.80 -8.21 3.51
N VAL A 20 4.74 -6.89 3.65
CA VAL A 20 3.56 -6.07 3.33
C VAL A 20 3.99 -4.99 2.35
N VAL A 21 3.13 -4.69 1.37
CA VAL A 21 3.34 -3.60 0.42
C VAL A 21 2.32 -2.50 0.68
N VAL A 22 2.79 -1.26 0.76
CA VAL A 22 1.96 -0.10 1.11
C VAL A 22 2.15 0.98 0.06
N ALA A 23 1.06 1.44 -0.54
CA ALA A 23 1.06 2.63 -1.39
C ALA A 23 0.37 3.78 -0.66
N THR A 24 1.07 4.91 -0.55
CA THR A 24 0.55 6.14 0.05
C THR A 24 0.30 7.18 -1.04
N PRO A 25 -0.77 8.00 -0.96
CA PRO A 25 -1.02 9.06 -1.94
C PRO A 25 0.18 9.99 -2.09
N GLU A 26 0.50 10.34 -3.32
CA GLU A 26 1.53 11.33 -3.66
C GLU A 26 0.91 12.60 -4.22
N SER A 27 1.67 13.70 -4.17
CA SER A 27 1.29 14.91 -4.88
C SER A 27 1.61 14.75 -6.36
N VAL A 28 0.64 15.02 -7.24
CA VAL A 28 0.82 14.90 -8.70
C VAL A 28 1.72 16.03 -9.21
N GLU A 29 1.55 17.24 -8.67
CA GLU A 29 2.40 18.41 -8.94
C GLU A 29 2.40 19.31 -7.68
N GLY A 30 3.56 19.48 -7.03
CA GLY A 30 3.70 20.41 -5.89
C GLY A 30 4.11 19.74 -4.56
N PRO A 31 3.82 20.37 -3.41
CA PRO A 31 4.28 19.90 -2.10
C PRO A 31 3.72 18.50 -1.77
N PRO A 32 4.38 17.71 -0.89
CA PRO A 32 3.96 16.35 -0.54
C PRO A 32 2.48 16.29 -0.16
N ALA A 33 1.79 15.20 -0.55
CA ALA A 33 0.40 15.02 -0.18
C ALA A 33 0.25 15.00 1.35
N ILE A 34 -0.56 15.92 1.86
CA ILE A 34 -0.80 16.05 3.30
C ILE A 34 -2.01 15.18 3.65
N PRO A 35 -1.91 14.29 4.65
CA PRO A 35 -3.06 13.53 5.09
C PRO A 35 -4.19 14.45 5.59
N PRO A 36 -5.46 14.10 5.34
CA PRO A 36 -6.61 14.76 5.96
C PRO A 36 -6.50 14.75 7.50
N GLN A 37 -7.26 15.61 8.18
CA GLN A 37 -7.27 15.68 9.64
C GLN A 37 -7.60 14.32 10.30
N GLU A 38 -8.49 13.54 9.67
CA GLU A 38 -8.89 12.20 10.14
C GLU A 38 -7.95 11.08 9.62
N GLY A 39 -6.90 11.45 8.87
CA GLY A 39 -6.03 10.51 8.17
C GLY A 39 -6.53 10.13 6.79
N TRP A 40 -5.72 9.36 6.06
CA TRP A 40 -6.12 8.81 4.77
C TRP A 40 -7.05 7.60 4.97
N PRO A 41 -8.12 7.45 4.16
CA PRO A 41 -8.88 6.21 4.13
C PRO A 41 -7.97 5.04 3.72
N LEU A 42 -8.25 3.88 4.28
CA LEU A 42 -7.47 2.65 4.08
C LEU A 42 -8.23 1.67 3.20
N LEU A 43 -7.56 1.14 2.18
CA LEU A 43 -8.02 0.03 1.37
C LEU A 43 -7.05 -1.16 1.52
N VAL A 44 -7.56 -2.31 1.93
CA VAL A 44 -6.78 -3.55 2.01
C VAL A 44 -7.12 -4.42 0.81
N LEU A 45 -6.13 -4.75 -0.01
CA LEU A 45 -6.29 -5.60 -1.19
C LEU A 45 -5.66 -6.96 -0.93
N LEU A 46 -6.50 -7.99 -0.92
CA LEU A 46 -6.05 -9.37 -0.79
C LEU A 46 -5.74 -9.95 -2.17
N HIS A 47 -4.67 -10.72 -2.26
CA HIS A 47 -4.33 -11.47 -3.46
C HIS A 47 -5.13 -12.78 -3.55
N GLY A 48 -5.11 -13.43 -4.73
CA GLY A 48 -5.72 -14.74 -4.90
C GLY A 48 -4.90 -15.85 -4.22
N LEU A 49 -5.44 -17.07 -4.16
CA LEU A 49 -4.81 -18.19 -3.44
C LEU A 49 -3.38 -18.50 -3.90
N SER A 50 -3.09 -18.37 -5.20
CA SER A 50 -1.76 -18.61 -5.79
C SER A 50 -0.86 -17.37 -5.83
N GLY A 51 -1.37 -16.23 -5.38
CA GLY A 51 -0.67 -14.95 -5.40
C GLY A 51 0.17 -14.67 -4.16
N ASN A 52 0.71 -13.46 -4.13
CA ASN A 52 1.34 -12.86 -2.96
C ASN A 52 1.14 -11.33 -2.99
N HIS A 53 1.74 -10.61 -2.03
CA HIS A 53 1.69 -9.15 -1.90
C HIS A 53 2.11 -8.37 -3.17
N MET A 54 2.81 -9.00 -4.12
CA MET A 54 3.19 -8.37 -5.40
C MET A 54 2.15 -8.54 -6.50
N GLN A 55 1.12 -9.38 -6.34
CA GLN A 55 0.18 -9.68 -7.43
C GLN A 55 -0.48 -8.42 -7.98
N TRP A 56 -0.91 -7.50 -7.12
CA TRP A 56 -1.52 -6.24 -7.54
C TRP A 56 -0.53 -5.26 -8.16
N PRO A 57 0.61 -4.88 -7.52
CA PRO A 57 1.55 -3.92 -8.10
C PRO A 57 2.23 -4.44 -9.37
N SER A 58 2.27 -5.76 -9.61
CA SER A 58 2.77 -6.31 -10.88
C SER A 58 1.79 -6.16 -12.05
N ASN A 59 0.51 -5.93 -11.80
CA ASN A 59 -0.54 -5.90 -12.84
C ASN A 59 -1.29 -4.56 -12.93
N VAL A 60 -1.24 -3.74 -11.88
CA VAL A 60 -1.98 -2.48 -11.76
C VAL A 60 -1.04 -1.40 -11.24
N ASN A 61 -1.17 -0.17 -11.74
CA ASN A 61 -0.46 0.98 -11.18
C ASN A 61 -1.12 1.40 -9.85
N ILE A 62 -0.74 0.72 -8.77
CA ILE A 62 -1.31 0.96 -7.43
C ILE A 62 -0.96 2.35 -6.91
N GLN A 63 0.20 2.92 -7.28
CA GLN A 63 0.56 4.27 -6.88
C GLN A 63 -0.39 5.31 -7.48
N ASP A 64 -0.67 5.23 -8.78
CA ASP A 64 -1.63 6.13 -9.43
C ASP A 64 -3.03 5.99 -8.83
N LEU A 65 -3.44 4.76 -8.51
CA LEU A 65 -4.72 4.52 -7.85
C LEU A 65 -4.79 5.16 -6.45
N ALA A 66 -3.75 4.95 -5.62
CA ALA A 66 -3.66 5.54 -4.28
C ALA A 66 -3.72 7.07 -4.34
N THR A 67 -2.97 7.67 -5.26
CA THR A 67 -2.94 9.12 -5.48
C THR A 67 -4.29 9.66 -5.96
N ARG A 68 -4.89 9.08 -7.01
CA ARG A 68 -6.16 9.56 -7.57
C ARG A 68 -7.35 9.42 -6.62
N ARG A 69 -7.31 8.40 -5.77
CA ARG A 69 -8.38 8.14 -4.79
C ARG A 69 -8.14 8.82 -3.45
N GLY A 70 -6.94 9.36 -3.21
CA GLY A 70 -6.56 9.87 -1.90
C GLY A 70 -6.73 8.81 -0.83
N ALA A 71 -6.17 7.62 -1.04
CA ALA A 71 -6.29 6.49 -0.12
C ALA A 71 -4.96 5.75 0.05
N VAL A 72 -4.70 5.27 1.27
CA VAL A 72 -3.60 4.33 1.52
C VAL A 72 -4.07 2.94 1.11
N ILE A 73 -3.24 2.25 0.32
CA ILE A 73 -3.53 0.89 -0.15
C ILE A 73 -2.51 -0.07 0.47
N VAL A 74 -2.98 -1.11 1.15
CA VAL A 74 -2.16 -2.14 1.78
C VAL A 74 -2.42 -3.49 1.11
N MET A 75 -1.34 -4.20 0.80
CA MET A 75 -1.31 -5.48 0.06
C MET A 75 -0.37 -6.49 0.70
#